data_AF-K8ED29-F1
#
_entry.id   AF-K8ED29-F1
#
_cell.length_a   1.000
_cell.length_b   1.000
_cell.length_c   1.000
_cell.angle_alpha   90.00
_cell.angle_beta   90.00
_cell.angle_gamma   90.00
#
_symmetry.space_group_name_H-M   'P 1'
#
loop_
_entity.id
_entity.type
_entity.pdbx_description
1 polymer ?
#
loop_
_entity_poly.entity_id
_entity_poly.type
_entity_poly.pdbx_seq_one_letter_code
_entity_poly.pdbx_strand_id
1 'polypeptide(L)'
;MKKIGFDPQQYIEEQSKYILERVHDYDKLYLEFGGKLIGDKHAKRVLPGFDEDSKIKLLQKLKDQAEILICVYAGDIERNKIRGDYGITYDMDILRLIDELRGYGLEINSVVITRYNGQPATKLFINKLERRNIKVYKHTAIEDYPTNIDKIVSEEGFGKNSYIPTTKTIVVVTAPGPGSGKLATCLSQLYHESRHGKAAGYSKFETFPVWNVPLKHPLNIAYEAATVDLKDVNMIDSFHFDKYQTVAVNYNRDVETFPVIKRIIERITGKESVYQSPTDMGVNRVGFGITDDDVVQEAAKQEIIRRCFATECDFKKGLVDEETVNRIKLIMEEVELKKEDRGPVKRARHYSEKLKEQNETNETPGVIAFELQDGRIVTGKTTSLMDSCSAAILNSLKILANISDEIFLLSPLVLETIQNMKTNDLHSKITSLNANEILIALAISAVTNPTAQLAYDKLAELADVQAHSTVMLSKNDEQILRELGIDITCDPIYSSENLYYI
;
A
#
# COMPACT_ATOMS: atom_id res chain seq x y z
N MET A 1 -14.69 -15.07 -14.29
CA MET A 1 -13.47 -14.24 -14.35
C MET A 1 -13.88 -12.78 -14.24
N LYS A 2 -13.21 -12.00 -13.38
CA LYS A 2 -13.43 -10.54 -13.32
C LYS A 2 -13.03 -9.91 -14.66
N LYS A 3 -13.72 -8.85 -15.05
CA LYS A 3 -13.35 -8.06 -16.24
C LYS A 3 -11.99 -7.39 -16.00
N ILE A 4 -11.17 -7.34 -17.04
CA ILE A 4 -9.87 -6.68 -17.06
C ILE A 4 -10.05 -5.35 -17.80
N GLY A 5 -9.48 -4.27 -17.27
CA GLY A 5 -9.48 -2.95 -17.91
C GLY A 5 -8.09 -2.33 -18.03
N PHE A 6 -7.04 -3.11 -17.76
CA PHE A 6 -5.65 -2.67 -17.82
C PHE A 6 -4.76 -3.72 -18.50
N ASP A 7 -3.93 -3.28 -19.44
CA ASP A 7 -2.90 -4.09 -20.08
C ASP A 7 -1.53 -3.86 -19.40
N PRO A 8 -1.04 -4.84 -18.60
CA PRO A 8 0.24 -4.71 -17.93
C PRO A 8 1.44 -4.77 -18.88
N GLN A 9 1.32 -5.44 -20.03
CA GLN A 9 2.42 -5.53 -20.99
C GLN A 9 2.60 -4.19 -21.72
N GLN A 10 1.51 -3.62 -22.22
CA GLN A 10 1.51 -2.31 -22.86
C GLN A 10 2.07 -1.24 -21.91
N TYR A 11 1.64 -1.26 -20.64
CA TYR A 11 2.18 -0.36 -19.62
C TYR A 11 3.69 -0.51 -19.42
N ILE A 12 4.19 -1.74 -19.24
CA ILE A 12 5.61 -1.96 -18.98
C ILE A 12 6.47 -1.53 -20.17
N GLU A 13 6.03 -1.81 -21.40
CA GLU A 13 6.73 -1.39 -22.62
C GLU A 13 6.80 0.14 -22.71
N GLU A 14 5.66 0.82 -22.56
CA GLU A 14 5.58 2.28 -22.62
C GLU A 14 6.38 2.96 -21.50
N GLN A 15 6.26 2.45 -20.27
CA GLN A 15 6.93 2.98 -19.09
C GLN A 15 8.45 2.81 -19.16
N SER A 16 8.93 1.65 -19.61
CA SER A 16 10.36 1.37 -19.76
C SER A 16 10.98 2.23 -20.86
N LYS A 17 10.30 2.35 -22.00
CA LYS A 17 10.71 3.22 -23.10
C LYS A 17 10.85 4.68 -22.65
N TYR A 18 9.83 5.23 -21.99
CA TYR A 18 9.85 6.64 -21.58
C TYR A 18 10.93 6.94 -20.52
N ILE A 19 11.21 5.99 -19.60
CA ILE A 19 12.33 6.15 -18.66
C ILE A 19 13.66 6.13 -19.40
N LEU A 20 13.87 5.22 -20.35
CA LEU A 20 15.11 5.15 -21.13
C LEU A 20 15.32 6.42 -21.97
N GLU A 21 14.28 6.93 -22.62
CA GLU A 21 14.31 8.21 -23.32
C GLU A 21 14.76 9.34 -22.38
N ARG A 22 14.22 9.41 -21.17
CA ARG A 22 14.64 10.40 -20.15
C ARG A 22 16.10 10.23 -19.71
N VAL A 23 16.59 8.99 -19.66
CA VAL A 23 17.98 8.71 -19.26
C VAL A 23 18.97 9.17 -20.33
N HIS A 24 18.61 9.07 -21.62
CA HIS A 24 19.49 9.44 -22.74
C HIS A 24 19.91 10.93 -22.75
N ASP A 25 19.14 11.80 -22.09
CA ASP A 25 19.44 13.22 -22.00
C ASP A 25 20.53 13.56 -20.94
N TYR A 26 20.98 12.58 -20.15
CA TYR A 26 21.88 12.78 -19.01
C TYR A 26 22.98 11.72 -18.92
N ASP A 27 24.11 12.06 -18.28
CA ASP A 27 25.12 11.08 -17.88
C ASP A 27 24.58 10.14 -16.78
N LYS A 28 23.72 10.69 -15.90
CA LYS A 28 23.01 9.97 -14.84
C LYS A 28 21.63 10.53 -14.58
N LEU A 29 20.67 9.67 -14.32
CA LEU A 29 19.31 10.03 -13.88
C LEU A 29 19.08 9.54 -12.45
N TYR A 30 18.83 10.47 -11.53
CA TYR A 30 18.33 10.18 -10.19
C TYR A 30 16.81 10.15 -10.22
N LEU A 31 16.26 8.95 -10.07
CA LEU A 31 14.83 8.68 -10.21
C LEU A 31 14.22 8.43 -8.84
N GLU A 32 13.45 9.41 -8.34
CA GLU A 32 12.70 9.26 -7.09
C GLU A 32 11.49 8.35 -7.31
N PHE A 33 11.46 7.21 -6.61
CA PHE A 33 10.30 6.33 -6.60
C PHE A 33 9.36 6.72 -5.46
N GLY A 34 8.16 7.17 -5.83
CA GLY A 34 7.04 7.39 -4.94
C GLY A 34 6.18 6.14 -4.76
N GLY A 35 5.52 6.07 -3.60
CA GLY A 35 4.69 4.93 -3.22
C GLY A 35 5.47 3.64 -3.00
N LYS A 36 4.77 2.51 -3.10
CA LYS A 36 5.33 1.17 -2.86
C LYS A 36 6.04 0.68 -4.12
N LEU A 37 7.21 0.05 -3.93
CA LEU A 37 7.95 -0.65 -5.00
C LEU A 37 7.40 -2.06 -5.28
N ILE A 38 7.03 -2.76 -4.21
CA ILE A 38 6.57 -4.15 -4.19
C ILE A 38 5.18 -4.19 -3.58
N GLY A 39 4.29 -5.00 -4.15
CA GLY A 39 2.94 -5.22 -3.61
C GLY A 39 2.09 -3.94 -3.62
N ASP A 40 2.03 -3.22 -4.74
CA ASP A 40 1.11 -2.09 -4.91
C ASP A 40 -0.34 -2.58 -5.09
N LYS A 41 -0.91 -3.08 -3.98
CA LYS A 41 -2.27 -3.61 -3.94
C LYS A 41 -3.34 -2.54 -4.20
N HIS A 42 -3.02 -1.26 -4.00
CA HIS A 42 -3.95 -0.19 -4.37
C HIS A 42 -4.08 -0.13 -5.90
N ALA A 43 -2.95 -0.01 -6.62
CA ALA A 43 -2.93 -0.03 -8.08
C ALA A 43 -3.63 -1.27 -8.66
N LYS A 44 -3.33 -2.47 -8.13
CA LYS A 44 -4.00 -3.73 -8.55
C LYS A 44 -5.52 -3.70 -8.42
N ARG A 45 -6.06 -3.08 -7.36
CA ARG A 45 -7.51 -3.00 -7.13
C ARG A 45 -8.17 -1.95 -8.02
N VAL A 46 -7.53 -0.81 -8.27
CA VAL A 46 -8.13 0.29 -9.06
C VAL A 46 -7.89 0.16 -10.56
N LEU A 47 -6.90 -0.64 -10.99
CA LEU A 47 -6.60 -0.94 -12.39
C LEU A 47 -6.69 -2.47 -12.61
N PRO A 48 -7.88 -3.04 -12.86
CA PRO A 48 -8.03 -4.49 -13.02
C PRO A 48 -7.18 -5.03 -14.18
N GLY A 49 -6.15 -5.82 -13.85
CA GLY A 49 -5.12 -6.27 -14.79
C GLY A 49 -3.71 -5.77 -14.45
N PHE A 50 -3.59 -4.76 -13.59
CA PHE A 50 -2.32 -4.27 -13.08
C PHE A 50 -1.66 -5.30 -12.16
N ASP A 51 -0.39 -5.57 -12.43
CA ASP A 51 0.43 -6.45 -11.61
C ASP A 51 1.00 -5.65 -10.41
N GLU A 52 0.72 -6.09 -9.18
CA GLU A 52 1.16 -5.40 -7.96
C GLU A 52 2.69 -5.24 -7.86
N ASP A 53 3.46 -6.05 -8.60
CA ASP A 53 4.92 -5.99 -8.69
C ASP A 53 5.44 -5.33 -9.98
N SER A 54 4.58 -4.62 -10.73
CA SER A 54 4.94 -3.97 -12.00
C SER A 54 6.19 -3.09 -11.90
N LYS A 55 6.36 -2.31 -10.82
CA LYS A 55 7.53 -1.45 -10.63
C LYS A 55 8.82 -2.24 -10.47
N ILE A 56 8.79 -3.39 -9.77
CA ILE A 56 9.96 -4.27 -9.69
C ILE A 56 10.24 -4.91 -11.03
N LYS A 57 9.22 -5.43 -11.73
CA LYS A 57 9.41 -6.03 -13.07
C LYS A 57 10.02 -5.04 -14.06
N LEU A 58 9.61 -3.77 -13.97
CA LEU A 58 10.22 -2.67 -14.71
C LEU A 58 11.70 -2.47 -14.34
N LEU A 59 12.03 -2.42 -13.04
CA LEU A 59 13.42 -2.30 -12.59
C LEU A 59 14.28 -3.50 -12.99
N GLN A 60 13.72 -4.71 -12.99
CA GLN A 60 14.44 -5.90 -13.45
C GLN A 60 14.82 -5.83 -14.93
N LYS A 61 13.97 -5.23 -15.78
CA LYS A 61 14.32 -4.95 -17.19
C LYS A 61 15.48 -3.95 -17.31
N LEU A 62 15.66 -3.08 -16.32
CA LEU A 62 16.67 -2.03 -16.29
C LEU A 62 17.89 -2.36 -15.39
N LYS A 63 17.95 -3.57 -14.81
CA LYS A 63 18.88 -3.94 -13.73
C LYS A 63 20.36 -3.71 -14.07
N ASP A 64 20.75 -3.91 -15.32
CA ASP A 64 22.16 -3.77 -15.74
C ASP A 64 22.60 -2.29 -15.75
N GLN A 65 21.64 -1.38 -15.85
CA GLN A 65 21.81 0.07 -15.90
C GLN A 65 21.33 0.80 -14.63
N ALA A 66 20.80 0.06 -13.65
CA ALA A 66 20.18 0.63 -12.46
C ALA A 66 20.85 0.16 -11.17
N GLU A 67 21.07 1.10 -10.24
CA GLU A 67 21.41 0.80 -8.85
C GLU A 67 20.48 1.56 -7.89
N ILE A 68 20.32 1.04 -6.67
CA ILE A 68 19.31 1.51 -5.74
C ILE A 68 19.94 2.18 -4.51
N LEU A 69 19.44 3.37 -4.18
CA LEU A 69 19.64 4.06 -2.91
C LEU A 69 18.36 3.96 -2.07
N ILE A 70 18.50 3.56 -0.81
CA ILE A 70 17.38 3.45 0.12
C ILE A 70 17.49 4.53 1.20
N CYS A 71 16.61 5.52 1.18
CA CYS A 71 16.56 6.60 2.16
C CYS A 71 15.71 6.22 3.37
N VAL A 72 16.16 6.61 4.56
CA VAL A 72 15.36 6.53 5.79
C VAL A 72 15.67 7.71 6.71
N TYR A 73 14.63 8.33 7.26
CA TYR A 73 14.78 9.42 8.21
C TYR A 73 15.21 8.89 9.58
N ALA A 74 16.31 9.43 10.12
CA ALA A 74 16.82 9.07 11.45
C ALA A 74 15.75 9.18 12.56
N GLY A 75 14.91 10.21 12.52
CA GLY A 75 13.84 10.38 13.52
C GLY A 75 12.73 9.32 13.44
N ASP A 76 12.52 8.71 12.27
CA ASP A 76 11.54 7.62 12.09
C ASP A 76 12.05 6.31 12.72
N ILE A 77 13.37 6.07 12.67
CA ILE A 77 14.01 4.97 13.39
C ILE A 77 13.95 5.21 14.90
N GLU A 78 14.28 6.42 15.36
CA GLU A 78 14.32 6.74 16.78
C GLU A 78 12.96 6.56 17.48
N ARG A 79 11.87 6.86 16.78
CA ARG A 79 10.50 6.71 17.30
C ARG A 79 9.85 5.36 17.00
N ASN A 80 10.59 4.39 16.45
CA ASN A 80 10.07 3.09 16.01
C ASN A 80 8.83 3.23 15.12
N LYS A 81 8.87 4.13 14.13
CA LYS A 81 7.73 4.36 13.25
C LYS A 81 7.32 3.05 12.57
N ILE A 82 6.04 2.71 12.68
CA ILE A 82 5.47 1.49 12.11
C ILE A 82 5.00 1.76 10.69
N ARG A 83 5.27 0.82 9.78
CA ARG A 83 4.70 0.77 8.44
C ARG A 83 3.37 0.01 8.50
N GLY A 84 2.25 0.72 8.28
CA GLY A 84 0.90 0.19 8.46
C GLY A 84 0.59 -1.07 7.66
N ASP A 85 1.16 -1.23 6.46
CA ASP A 85 0.92 -2.39 5.59
C ASP A 85 1.33 -3.73 6.21
N TYR A 86 2.50 -3.74 6.85
CA TYR A 86 3.19 -4.94 7.35
C TYR A 86 3.19 -5.02 8.88
N GLY A 87 2.86 -3.92 9.57
CA GLY A 87 2.91 -3.87 11.04
C GLY A 87 4.34 -3.91 11.62
N ILE A 88 5.37 -3.71 10.79
CA ILE A 88 6.78 -3.70 11.20
C ILE A 88 7.34 -2.28 11.24
N THR A 89 8.40 -2.08 12.03
CA THR A 89 9.11 -0.81 12.13
C THR A 89 9.93 -0.50 10.87
N TYR A 90 10.20 0.78 10.61
CA TYR A 90 10.91 1.21 9.40
C TYR A 90 12.33 0.61 9.27
N ASP A 91 13.05 0.37 10.38
CA ASP A 91 14.36 -0.31 10.35
C ASP A 91 14.25 -1.77 9.89
N MET A 92 13.21 -2.49 10.32
CA MET A 92 12.94 -3.85 9.86
C MET A 92 12.48 -3.87 8.40
N ASP A 93 11.68 -2.89 7.99
CA ASP A 93 11.25 -2.76 6.60
C ASP A 93 12.41 -2.47 5.64
N ILE A 94 13.43 -1.71 6.05
CA ILE A 94 14.67 -1.55 5.27
C ILE A 94 15.37 -2.89 5.06
N LEU A 95 15.50 -3.71 6.11
CA LEU A 95 16.14 -5.03 6.00
C LEU A 95 15.35 -5.95 5.06
N ARG A 96 14.01 -5.99 5.23
CA ARG A 96 13.11 -6.72 4.34
C ARG A 96 13.26 -6.26 2.89
N LEU A 97 13.23 -4.95 2.65
CA LEU A 97 13.37 -4.37 1.32
C LEU A 97 14.72 -4.71 0.67
N ILE A 98 15.80 -4.71 1.46
CA ILE A 98 17.12 -5.12 0.98
C ILE A 98 17.14 -6.58 0.53
N ASP A 99 16.57 -7.48 1.34
CA ASP A 99 16.52 -8.90 1.03
C ASP A 99 15.63 -9.19 -0.20
N GLU A 100 14.47 -8.52 -0.30
CA GLU A 100 13.57 -8.63 -1.45
C GLU A 100 14.21 -8.12 -2.74
N LEU A 101 14.78 -6.91 -2.74
CA LEU A 101 15.41 -6.34 -3.93
C LEU A 101 16.59 -7.19 -4.42
N ARG A 102 17.39 -7.76 -3.51
CA ARG A 102 18.45 -8.72 -3.85
C ARG A 102 17.88 -10.02 -4.43
N GLY A 103 16.77 -10.51 -3.89
CA GLY A 103 16.05 -11.67 -4.44
C GLY A 103 15.61 -11.47 -5.90
N TYR A 104 15.27 -10.24 -6.27
CA TYR A 104 14.97 -9.85 -7.66
C TYR A 104 16.20 -9.56 -8.53
N GLY A 105 17.41 -9.69 -7.98
CA GLY A 105 18.67 -9.44 -8.68
C GLY A 105 18.98 -7.96 -8.92
N LEU A 106 18.42 -7.06 -8.09
CA LEU A 106 18.65 -5.63 -8.17
C LEU A 106 19.83 -5.21 -7.28
N GLU A 107 20.70 -4.35 -7.82
CA GLU A 107 21.89 -3.89 -7.12
C GLU A 107 21.54 -2.78 -6.12
N ILE A 108 21.86 -3.00 -4.85
CA ILE A 108 21.69 -2.01 -3.78
C ILE A 108 23.03 -1.34 -3.53
N ASN A 109 23.13 -0.06 -3.85
CA ASN A 109 24.33 0.72 -3.67
C ASN A 109 24.57 1.04 -2.19
N SER A 110 23.59 1.67 -1.53
CA SER A 110 23.72 2.08 -0.13
C SER A 110 22.38 2.44 0.53
N VAL A 111 22.42 2.53 1.87
CA VAL A 111 21.36 3.11 2.69
C VAL A 111 21.74 4.53 3.09
N VAL A 112 20.84 5.48 2.91
CA VAL A 112 21.04 6.89 3.26
C VAL A 112 20.21 7.25 4.48
N ILE A 113 20.88 7.50 5.60
CA ILE A 113 20.25 7.99 6.82
C ILE A 113 20.13 9.51 6.72
N THR A 114 18.91 10.00 6.51
CA THR A 114 18.64 11.43 6.34
C THR A 114 18.37 12.13 7.66
N ARG A 115 18.74 13.41 7.73
CA ARG A 115 18.60 14.29 8.92
C ARG A 115 19.18 13.64 10.19
N TYR A 116 20.33 12.98 10.04
CA TYR A 116 21.04 12.34 11.14
C TYR A 116 21.66 13.38 12.06
N ASN A 117 21.47 13.21 13.37
CA ASN A 117 22.02 14.10 14.41
C ASN A 117 22.54 13.32 15.63
N GLY A 118 22.97 12.07 15.44
CA GLY A 118 23.57 11.27 16.52
C GLY A 118 22.59 10.46 17.38
N GLN A 119 21.36 10.23 16.91
CA GLN A 119 20.34 9.51 17.66
C GLN A 119 20.79 8.07 18.02
N PRO A 120 20.66 7.61 19.28
CA PRO A 120 21.19 6.32 19.73
C PRO A 120 20.62 5.09 19.00
N ALA A 121 19.30 5.01 18.78
CA ALA A 121 18.71 3.85 18.10
C ALA A 121 19.15 3.81 16.64
N THR A 122 19.24 4.98 16.01
CA THR A 122 19.76 5.10 14.63
C THR A 122 21.22 4.66 14.54
N LYS A 123 22.06 4.99 15.53
CA LYS A 123 23.47 4.53 15.58
C LYS A 123 23.58 3.00 15.67
N LEU A 124 22.72 2.36 16.47
CA LEU A 124 22.66 0.89 16.53
C LEU A 124 22.24 0.28 15.19
N PHE A 125 21.26 0.89 14.52
CA PHE A 125 20.81 0.47 13.20
C PHE A 125 21.91 0.60 12.13
N ILE A 126 22.64 1.72 12.12
CA ILE A 126 23.81 1.92 11.24
C ILE A 126 24.84 0.80 11.45
N ASN A 127 25.21 0.53 12.71
CA ASN A 127 26.15 -0.54 13.03
C ASN A 127 25.66 -1.93 12.56
N LYS A 128 24.35 -2.19 12.63
CA LYS A 128 23.74 -3.44 12.16
C LYS A 128 23.88 -3.59 10.63
N LEU A 129 23.67 -2.52 9.87
CA LEU A 129 23.83 -2.50 8.42
C LEU A 129 25.30 -2.69 8.02
N GLU A 130 26.22 -1.92 8.62
CA GLU A 130 27.65 -1.98 8.32
C GLU A 130 28.25 -3.36 8.62
N ARG A 131 27.85 -4.00 9.72
CA ARG A 131 28.25 -5.39 10.06
C ARG A 131 27.76 -6.44 9.06
N ARG A 132 26.77 -6.10 8.22
CA ARG A 132 26.27 -6.93 7.12
C ARG A 132 26.81 -6.48 5.76
N ASN A 133 27.89 -5.68 5.75
CA ASN A 133 28.53 -5.13 4.56
C ASN A 133 27.60 -4.24 3.70
N ILE A 134 26.64 -3.57 4.33
CA ILE A 134 25.78 -2.58 3.66
C ILE A 134 26.42 -1.21 3.89
N LYS A 135 26.72 -0.50 2.80
CA LYS A 135 27.26 0.87 2.85
C LYS A 135 26.19 1.82 3.38
N VAL A 136 26.57 2.70 4.30
CA VAL A 136 25.67 3.68 4.89
C VAL A 136 26.23 5.09 4.74
N TYR A 137 25.42 6.00 4.23
CA TYR A 137 25.70 7.43 4.16
C TYR A 137 24.82 8.20 5.12
N LYS A 138 25.34 9.30 5.68
CA LYS A 138 24.65 10.15 6.64
C LYS A 138 24.46 11.52 6.01
N HIS A 139 23.21 11.94 5.87
CA HIS A 139 22.88 13.31 5.48
C HIS A 139 22.37 14.07 6.70
N THR A 140 22.77 15.32 6.83
CA THR A 140 22.33 16.20 7.93
C THR A 140 21.10 17.00 7.51
N ALA A 141 20.45 17.65 8.47
CA ALA A 141 19.42 18.62 8.15
C ALA A 141 20.08 19.87 7.53
N ILE A 142 19.54 20.33 6.41
CA ILE A 142 19.92 21.60 5.80
C ILE A 142 19.02 22.67 6.40
N GLU A 143 19.63 23.66 7.05
CA GLU A 143 18.93 24.79 7.63
C GLU A 143 18.24 25.61 6.53
N ASP A 144 17.04 26.12 6.81
CA ASP A 144 16.22 26.91 5.88
C ASP A 144 15.81 26.15 4.60
N TYR A 145 15.86 24.82 4.59
CA TYR A 145 15.33 24.02 3.47
C TYR A 145 13.79 23.99 3.51
N PRO A 146 13.07 24.28 2.41
CA PRO A 146 13.56 24.49 1.04
C PRO A 146 13.64 25.97 0.59
N THR A 147 13.53 26.95 1.48
CA THR A 147 13.30 28.36 1.13
C THR A 147 14.57 29.14 0.77
N ASN A 148 15.73 28.82 1.36
CA ASN A 148 16.98 29.56 1.12
C ASN A 148 17.87 28.88 0.07
N ILE A 149 17.57 29.10 -1.21
CA ILE A 149 18.21 28.39 -2.33
C ILE A 149 19.73 28.60 -2.37
N ASP A 150 20.23 29.81 -2.10
CA ASP A 150 21.66 30.10 -2.13
C ASP A 150 22.42 29.31 -1.06
N LYS A 151 21.86 29.19 0.14
CA LYS A 151 22.43 28.36 1.20
C LYS A 151 22.31 26.87 0.89
N ILE A 152 21.17 26.43 0.36
CA ILE A 152 20.92 25.03 -0.01
C ILE A 152 21.92 24.56 -1.08
N VAL A 153 22.13 25.35 -2.13
CA VAL A 153 23.04 25.04 -3.24
C VAL A 153 24.45 25.59 -2.97
N SER A 154 25.00 25.25 -1.80
CA SER A 154 26.34 25.66 -1.36
C SER A 154 27.07 24.56 -0.59
N GLU A 155 28.32 24.82 -0.21
CA GLU A 155 29.11 23.97 0.70
C GLU A 155 28.44 23.82 2.07
N GLU A 156 27.67 24.82 2.51
CA GLU A 156 26.96 24.80 3.80
C GLU A 156 25.60 24.11 3.75
N GLY A 157 25.10 23.84 2.54
CA GLY A 157 23.86 23.12 2.27
C GLY A 157 24.14 21.70 1.79
N PHE A 158 23.91 21.44 0.49
CA PHE A 158 24.17 20.13 -0.11
C PHE A 158 25.63 19.67 0.04
N GLY A 159 26.61 20.58 0.05
CA GLY A 159 28.02 20.21 0.22
C GLY A 159 28.38 19.66 1.61
N LYS A 160 27.53 19.86 2.63
CA LYS A 160 27.70 19.19 3.94
C LYS A 160 27.42 17.68 3.87
N ASN A 161 26.56 17.27 2.94
CA ASN A 161 26.25 15.87 2.75
C ASN A 161 27.39 15.21 1.98
N SER A 162 27.68 13.95 2.30
CA SER A 162 28.70 13.20 1.58
C SER A 162 28.18 12.81 0.20
N TYR A 163 28.99 13.02 -0.84
CA TYR A 163 28.71 12.45 -2.15
C TYR A 163 28.66 10.93 -2.08
N ILE A 164 27.60 10.34 -2.64
CA ILE A 164 27.40 8.90 -2.75
C ILE A 164 27.93 8.47 -4.11
N PRO A 165 29.05 7.71 -4.19
CA PRO A 165 29.56 7.23 -5.46
C PRO A 165 28.61 6.19 -6.07
N THR A 166 28.11 6.53 -7.26
CA THR A 166 27.24 5.70 -8.08
C THR A 166 27.95 5.32 -9.38
N THR A 167 27.75 4.10 -9.85
CA THR A 167 28.40 3.52 -11.04
C THR A 167 27.45 3.36 -12.23
N LYS A 168 26.14 3.31 -11.98
CA LYS A 168 25.11 3.08 -12.98
C LYS A 168 24.54 4.41 -13.50
N THR A 169 23.93 4.37 -14.68
CA THR A 169 23.30 5.54 -15.32
C THR A 169 21.96 5.88 -14.66
N ILE A 170 21.23 4.88 -14.14
CA ILE A 170 19.98 5.07 -13.43
C ILE A 170 20.22 4.84 -11.94
N VAL A 171 19.95 5.85 -11.13
CA VAL A 171 20.02 5.76 -9.67
C VAL A 171 18.60 5.86 -9.13
N VAL A 172 18.05 4.72 -8.73
CA VAL A 172 16.71 4.62 -8.15
C VAL A 172 16.77 5.00 -6.68
N VAL A 173 16.00 6.00 -6.27
CA VAL A 173 15.94 6.47 -4.88
C VAL A 173 14.59 6.10 -4.29
N THR A 174 14.60 5.22 -3.28
CA THR A 174 13.39 4.69 -2.64
C THR A 174 13.43 4.83 -1.12
N ALA A 175 12.33 4.53 -0.43
CA ALA A 175 12.24 4.58 1.03
C ALA A 175 11.09 3.70 1.57
N PRO A 176 11.08 3.35 2.87
CA PRO A 176 9.96 2.68 3.55
C PRO A 176 8.64 3.44 3.50
N GLY A 177 8.71 4.78 3.40
CA GLY A 177 7.53 5.64 3.39
C GLY A 177 7.84 7.12 3.13
N PRO A 178 6.79 7.96 3.11
CA PRO A 178 6.90 9.39 2.82
C PRO A 178 7.74 10.12 3.88
N GLY A 179 8.31 11.26 3.49
CA GLY A 179 9.11 12.11 4.40
C GLY A 179 10.53 11.60 4.71
N SER A 180 10.96 10.50 4.09
CA SER A 180 12.29 9.89 4.32
C SER A 180 13.46 10.63 3.66
N GLY A 181 13.20 11.71 2.91
CA GLY A 181 14.22 12.58 2.32
C GLY A 181 14.69 12.19 0.90
N LYS A 182 13.91 11.42 0.14
CA LYS A 182 14.25 10.97 -1.23
C LYS A 182 14.59 12.13 -2.18
N LEU A 183 13.70 13.12 -2.31
CA LEU A 183 13.94 14.33 -3.11
C LEU A 183 15.23 15.05 -2.71
N ALA A 184 15.42 15.31 -1.41
CA ALA A 184 16.60 16.00 -0.92
C ALA A 184 17.89 15.23 -1.23
N THR A 185 17.87 13.90 -1.13
CA THR A 185 18.99 13.05 -1.56
C THR A 185 19.25 13.13 -3.06
N CYS A 186 18.20 13.10 -3.90
CA CYS A 186 18.35 13.26 -5.36
C CYS A 186 18.99 14.61 -5.72
N LEU A 187 18.50 15.71 -5.14
CA LEU A 187 19.02 17.06 -5.41
C LEU A 187 20.44 17.25 -4.86
N SER A 188 20.75 16.67 -3.70
CA SER A 188 22.11 16.65 -3.14
C SER A 188 23.09 15.92 -4.07
N GLN A 189 22.66 14.79 -4.64
CA GLN A 189 23.48 14.07 -5.62
C GLN A 189 23.64 14.86 -6.92
N LEU A 190 22.59 15.51 -7.42
CA LEU A 190 22.66 16.41 -8.57
C LEU A 190 23.71 17.51 -8.37
N TYR A 191 23.72 18.12 -7.18
CA TYR A 191 24.72 19.12 -6.80
C TYR A 191 26.16 18.56 -6.87
N HIS A 192 26.40 17.36 -6.32
CA HIS A 192 27.73 16.76 -6.36
C HIS A 192 28.14 16.28 -7.75
N GLU A 193 27.23 15.75 -8.57
CA GLU A 193 27.54 15.36 -9.95
C GLU A 193 27.91 16.57 -10.80
N SER A 194 27.17 17.69 -10.67
CA SER A 194 27.46 18.96 -11.34
C SER A 194 28.86 19.48 -10.98
N ARG A 195 29.25 19.41 -9.70
CA ARG A 195 30.61 19.77 -9.25
C ARG A 195 31.71 18.87 -9.79
N HIS A 196 31.39 17.63 -10.14
CA HIS A 196 32.30 16.71 -10.83
C HIS A 196 32.23 16.83 -12.36
N GLY A 197 31.53 17.84 -12.90
CA GLY A 197 31.41 18.10 -14.33
C GLY A 197 30.52 17.12 -15.09
N LYS A 198 29.66 16.38 -14.38
CA LYS A 198 28.72 15.41 -14.97
C LYS A 198 27.33 16.02 -15.09
N ALA A 199 26.66 15.79 -16.22
CA ALA A 199 25.28 16.18 -16.44
C ALA A 199 24.35 15.16 -15.77
N ALA A 200 23.84 15.49 -14.58
CA ALA A 200 22.86 14.67 -13.89
C ALA A 200 21.45 15.25 -13.98
N GLY A 201 20.47 14.38 -14.23
CA GLY A 201 19.05 14.69 -14.25
C GLY A 201 18.33 14.15 -13.02
N TYR A 202 17.20 14.77 -12.68
CA TYR A 202 16.28 14.30 -11.65
C TYR A 202 14.92 14.01 -12.28
N SER A 203 14.24 12.94 -11.90
CA SER A 203 12.85 12.70 -12.30
C SER A 203 12.08 12.00 -11.19
N LYS A 204 10.76 12.09 -11.23
CA LYS A 204 9.87 11.48 -10.24
C LYS A 204 9.01 10.40 -10.86
N PHE A 205 8.96 9.23 -10.24
CA PHE A 205 8.08 8.16 -10.64
C PHE A 205 7.03 7.90 -9.55
N GLU A 206 5.83 8.42 -9.80
CA GLU A 206 4.63 8.14 -9.03
C GLU A 206 3.56 7.54 -9.92
N THR A 207 2.84 6.53 -9.42
CA THR A 207 1.75 5.90 -10.17
C THR A 207 0.49 6.75 -10.13
N PHE A 208 0.24 7.45 -9.01
CA PHE A 208 -0.96 8.25 -8.78
C PHE A 208 -0.58 9.64 -8.24
N PRO A 209 -1.35 10.70 -8.58
CA PRO A 209 -2.48 10.67 -9.51
C PRO A 209 -2.02 10.39 -10.96
N VAL A 210 -2.94 9.95 -11.80
CA VAL A 210 -2.68 9.66 -13.21
C VAL A 210 -2.86 10.96 -14.00
N TRP A 211 -1.74 11.54 -14.42
CA TRP A 211 -1.69 12.91 -14.95
C TRP A 211 -2.54 13.12 -16.21
N ASN A 212 -2.67 12.11 -17.06
CA ASN A 212 -3.43 12.17 -18.31
C ASN A 212 -4.86 11.63 -18.17
N VAL A 213 -5.35 11.43 -16.94
CA VAL A 213 -6.73 11.05 -16.64
C VAL A 213 -7.41 12.24 -15.96
N PRO A 214 -8.70 12.55 -16.23
CA PRO A 214 -9.37 13.71 -15.66
C PRO A 214 -9.33 13.78 -14.13
N LEU A 215 -9.36 15.00 -13.58
CA LEU A 215 -9.32 15.24 -12.14
C LEU A 215 -10.46 14.52 -11.39
N LYS A 216 -11.67 14.58 -11.93
CA LYS A 216 -12.88 14.00 -11.36
C LYS A 216 -13.10 12.53 -11.75
N HIS A 217 -12.13 11.92 -12.41
CA HIS A 217 -12.20 10.50 -12.73
C HIS A 217 -12.09 9.66 -11.45
N PRO A 218 -12.94 8.62 -11.24
CA PRO A 218 -12.90 7.77 -10.05
C PRO A 218 -11.51 7.22 -9.72
N LEU A 219 -10.68 6.91 -10.72
CA LEU A 219 -9.28 6.47 -10.52
C LEU A 219 -8.44 7.47 -9.71
N ASN A 220 -8.51 8.76 -10.05
CA ASN A 220 -7.78 9.80 -9.33
C ASN A 220 -8.41 10.06 -7.97
N ILE A 221 -9.74 10.06 -7.87
CA ILE A 221 -10.46 10.21 -6.61
C ILE A 221 -10.16 9.05 -5.64
N ALA A 222 -9.98 7.82 -6.15
CA ALA A 222 -9.60 6.68 -5.34
C ALA A 222 -8.20 6.82 -4.73
N TYR A 223 -7.27 7.48 -5.43
CA TYR A 223 -5.98 7.86 -4.86
C TYR A 223 -6.15 8.87 -3.73
N GLU A 224 -6.95 9.91 -3.93
CA GLU A 224 -7.24 10.91 -2.89
C GLU A 224 -7.90 10.28 -1.65
N ALA A 225 -8.81 9.34 -1.86
CA ALA A 225 -9.41 8.52 -0.79
C ALA A 225 -8.35 7.65 -0.06
N ALA A 226 -7.31 7.22 -0.76
CA ALA A 226 -6.23 6.42 -0.19
C ALA A 226 -5.17 7.24 0.56
N THR A 227 -5.13 8.57 0.36
CA THR A 227 -4.17 9.51 0.95
C THR A 227 -4.85 10.60 1.79
N VAL A 228 -6.08 10.36 2.22
CA VAL A 228 -6.89 11.33 2.97
C VAL A 228 -6.22 11.81 4.26
N ASP A 229 -5.46 10.93 4.92
CA ASP A 229 -4.65 11.21 6.11
C ASP A 229 -3.41 12.07 5.80
N LEU A 230 -2.87 11.94 4.60
CA LEU A 230 -1.72 12.71 4.12
C LEU A 230 -2.10 14.11 3.61
N LYS A 231 -3.40 14.39 3.51
CA LYS A 231 -3.95 15.64 2.95
C LYS A 231 -3.42 15.95 1.55
N ASP A 232 -3.12 14.90 0.79
CA ASP A 232 -2.76 15.02 -0.63
C ASP A 232 -4.07 15.19 -1.41
N VAL A 233 -4.21 16.35 -2.07
CA VAL A 233 -5.41 16.74 -2.81
C VAL A 233 -5.07 16.87 -4.28
N ASN A 234 -5.82 16.15 -5.12
CA ASN A 234 -5.62 16.22 -6.56
C ASN A 234 -6.04 17.61 -7.09
N MET A 235 -5.31 18.12 -8.06
CA MET A 235 -5.60 19.38 -8.72
C MET A 235 -5.07 19.42 -10.14
N ILE A 236 -5.53 20.41 -10.90
CA ILE A 236 -4.98 20.67 -12.24
C ILE A 236 -3.57 21.26 -12.07
N ASP A 237 -2.61 20.74 -12.82
CA ASP A 237 -1.29 21.32 -12.96
C ASP A 237 -1.37 22.61 -13.78
N SER A 238 -1.50 23.74 -13.08
CA SER A 238 -1.58 25.07 -13.71
C SER A 238 -0.33 25.40 -14.53
N PHE A 239 0.86 24.95 -14.10
CA PHE A 239 2.10 25.18 -14.83
C PHE A 239 2.10 24.47 -16.19
N HIS A 240 1.59 23.23 -16.24
CA HIS A 240 1.48 22.47 -17.49
C HIS A 240 0.45 23.11 -18.43
N PHE A 241 -0.68 23.55 -17.88
CA PHE A 241 -1.70 24.23 -18.66
C PHE A 241 -1.19 25.57 -19.22
N ASP A 242 -0.54 26.40 -18.42
CA ASP A 242 0.01 27.68 -18.87
C ASP A 242 1.05 27.49 -20.00
N LYS A 243 1.91 26.47 -19.88
CA LYS A 243 2.97 26.20 -20.86
C LYS A 243 2.49 25.54 -22.14
N TYR A 244 1.62 24.52 -22.03
CA TYR A 244 1.28 23.62 -23.15
C TYR A 244 -0.20 23.66 -23.54
N GLN A 245 -1.03 24.44 -22.84
CA GLN A 245 -2.48 24.50 -23.04
C GLN A 245 -3.16 23.13 -22.96
N THR A 246 -2.57 22.22 -22.19
CA THR A 246 -3.01 20.84 -22.00
C THR A 246 -3.32 20.62 -20.52
N VAL A 247 -4.50 20.07 -20.22
CA VAL A 247 -4.90 19.77 -18.85
C VAL A 247 -4.18 18.50 -18.38
N ALA A 248 -3.46 18.61 -17.28
CA ALA A 248 -2.84 17.49 -16.58
C ALA A 248 -3.21 17.52 -15.09
N VAL A 249 -3.28 16.35 -14.47
CA VAL A 249 -3.58 16.21 -13.04
C VAL A 249 -2.30 15.99 -12.25
N ASN A 250 -2.17 16.74 -11.17
CA ASN A 250 -1.13 16.58 -10.17
C ASN A 250 -1.76 16.74 -8.77
N TYR A 251 -0.97 16.97 -7.73
CA TYR A 251 -1.49 17.19 -6.38
C TYR A 251 -0.80 18.37 -5.70
N ASN A 252 -1.48 18.95 -4.72
CA ASN A 252 -1.08 20.17 -4.01
C ASN A 252 0.40 20.24 -3.67
N ARG A 253 0.95 19.22 -3.02
CA ARG A 253 2.34 19.24 -2.53
C ARG A 253 3.36 19.41 -3.64
N ASP A 254 3.19 18.70 -4.75
CA ASP A 254 4.12 18.76 -5.88
C ASP A 254 3.94 20.08 -6.65
N VAL A 255 2.72 20.54 -6.86
CA VAL A 255 2.42 21.84 -7.48
C VAL A 255 3.01 22.99 -6.66
N GLU A 256 2.82 23.00 -5.35
CA GLU A 256 3.34 24.02 -4.44
C GLU A 256 4.88 24.01 -4.37
N THR A 257 5.50 22.83 -4.42
CA THR A 257 6.96 22.69 -4.28
C THR A 257 7.70 22.87 -5.62
N PHE A 258 7.02 22.70 -6.76
CA PHE A 258 7.63 22.75 -8.08
C PHE A 258 8.47 24.02 -8.37
N PRO A 259 8.02 25.25 -8.07
CA PRO A 259 8.82 26.46 -8.31
C PRO A 259 10.16 26.43 -7.58
N VAL A 260 10.19 25.84 -6.39
CA VAL A 260 11.40 25.74 -5.57
C VAL A 260 12.35 24.68 -6.15
N ILE A 261 11.82 23.51 -6.54
CA ILE A 261 12.60 22.45 -7.20
C ILE A 261 13.19 22.95 -8.50
N LYS A 262 12.39 23.62 -9.34
CA LYS A 262 12.82 24.22 -10.61
C LYS A 262 14.03 25.13 -10.40
N ARG A 263 13.93 26.07 -9.46
CA ARG A 263 15.03 27.01 -9.14
C ARG A 263 16.27 26.31 -8.58
N ILE A 264 16.11 25.28 -7.75
CA ILE A 264 17.25 24.50 -7.23
C ILE A 264 17.98 23.81 -8.39
N ILE A 265 17.25 23.16 -9.31
CA ILE A 265 17.84 22.51 -10.49
C ILE A 265 18.56 23.53 -11.36
N GLU A 266 17.95 24.69 -11.62
CA GLU A 266 18.57 25.78 -12.40
C GLU A 266 19.85 26.29 -11.73
N ARG A 267 19.83 26.44 -10.40
CA ARG A 267 21.00 26.89 -9.64
C ARG A 267 22.14 25.87 -9.65
N ILE A 268 21.82 24.57 -9.59
CA ILE A 268 22.80 23.47 -9.65
C ILE A 268 23.41 23.35 -11.05
N THR A 269 22.58 23.45 -12.09
CA THR A 269 22.99 23.19 -13.48
C THR A 269 23.51 24.43 -14.20
N GLY A 270 23.18 25.62 -13.71
CA GLY A 270 23.50 26.90 -14.36
C GLY A 270 22.72 27.15 -15.66
N LYS A 271 21.68 26.36 -15.93
CA LYS A 271 20.86 26.41 -17.15
C LYS A 271 19.39 26.47 -16.78
N GLU A 272 18.54 26.91 -17.71
CA GLU A 272 17.09 26.81 -17.54
C GLU A 272 16.67 25.35 -17.35
N SER A 273 15.71 25.11 -16.46
CA SER A 273 15.16 23.78 -16.21
C SER A 273 14.43 23.26 -17.43
N VAL A 274 14.68 21.99 -17.79
CA VAL A 274 13.90 21.28 -18.81
C VAL A 274 12.44 21.08 -18.38
N TYR A 275 12.19 21.06 -17.07
CA TYR A 275 10.84 20.93 -16.51
C TYR A 275 10.18 22.29 -16.44
N GLN A 276 9.02 22.39 -17.09
CA GLN A 276 8.17 23.57 -17.06
C GLN A 276 6.94 23.35 -16.17
N SER A 277 6.67 22.12 -15.77
CA SER A 277 5.64 21.75 -14.79
C SER A 277 6.03 20.51 -13.96
N PRO A 278 5.36 20.21 -12.82
CA PRO A 278 5.54 18.95 -12.11
C PRO A 278 5.11 17.72 -12.94
N THR A 279 4.16 17.87 -13.88
CA THR A 279 3.85 16.83 -14.87
C THR A 279 5.08 16.47 -15.73
N ASP A 280 5.84 17.46 -16.21
CA ASP A 280 7.07 17.21 -17.01
C ASP A 280 8.14 16.46 -16.21
N MET A 281 8.25 16.80 -14.92
CA MET A 281 9.18 16.19 -13.96
C MET A 281 8.84 14.72 -13.69
N GLY A 282 7.57 14.35 -13.87
CA GLY A 282 7.07 12.98 -13.78
C GLY A 282 7.53 12.11 -14.95
N VAL A 283 7.63 10.80 -14.70
CA VAL A 283 7.83 9.78 -15.75
C VAL A 283 6.67 8.81 -15.92
N ASN A 284 5.55 9.04 -15.24
CA ASN A 284 4.43 8.09 -15.20
C ASN A 284 3.76 7.89 -16.56
N ARG A 285 3.61 6.62 -16.98
CA ARG A 285 2.87 6.21 -18.17
C ARG A 285 1.69 5.27 -17.87
N VAL A 286 1.26 5.15 -16.60
CA VAL A 286 0.23 4.19 -16.22
C VAL A 286 -1.09 4.38 -16.96
N GLY A 287 -1.51 5.61 -17.25
CA GLY A 287 -2.75 5.87 -17.98
C GLY A 287 -2.79 5.28 -19.39
N PHE A 288 -1.64 5.01 -20.01
CA PHE A 288 -1.56 4.40 -21.35
C PHE A 288 -1.81 2.89 -21.35
N GLY A 289 -1.84 2.25 -20.18
CA GLY A 289 -2.22 0.84 -20.04
C GLY A 289 -3.72 0.63 -19.86
N ILE A 290 -4.54 1.69 -19.76
CA ILE A 290 -5.99 1.56 -19.59
C ILE A 290 -6.61 1.12 -20.93
N THR A 291 -7.26 -0.04 -20.94
CA THR A 291 -7.91 -0.64 -22.11
C THR A 291 -9.43 -0.64 -22.04
N ASP A 292 -10.00 -0.60 -20.84
CA ASP A 292 -11.45 -0.48 -20.59
C ASP A 292 -11.66 0.47 -19.40
N ASP A 293 -12.07 1.70 -19.70
CA ASP A 293 -12.23 2.77 -18.72
C ASP A 293 -13.41 2.51 -17.77
N ASP A 294 -14.50 1.92 -18.25
CA ASP A 294 -15.68 1.61 -17.42
C ASP A 294 -15.34 0.60 -16.32
N VAL A 295 -14.52 -0.41 -16.65
CA VAL A 295 -14.03 -1.40 -15.69
C VAL A 295 -13.12 -0.75 -14.64
N VAL A 296 -12.24 0.18 -15.04
CA VAL A 296 -11.36 0.93 -14.14
C VAL A 296 -12.18 1.85 -13.23
N GLN A 297 -13.19 2.55 -13.76
CA GLN A 297 -14.06 3.42 -12.98
C GLN A 297 -14.81 2.64 -11.90
N GLU A 298 -15.41 1.50 -12.24
CA GLU A 298 -16.13 0.67 -11.27
C GLU A 298 -15.19 0.14 -10.17
N ALA A 299 -14.01 -0.34 -10.56
CA ALA A 299 -13.03 -0.85 -9.61
C ALA A 299 -12.52 0.25 -8.65
N ALA A 300 -12.28 1.45 -9.17
CA ALA A 300 -11.90 2.62 -8.36
C ALA A 300 -13.02 3.07 -7.41
N LYS A 301 -14.30 3.03 -7.84
CA LYS A 301 -15.44 3.29 -6.96
C LYS A 301 -15.51 2.31 -5.78
N GLN A 302 -15.31 1.02 -6.04
CA GLN A 302 -15.24 0.01 -4.98
C GLN A 302 -14.08 0.25 -4.00
N GLU A 303 -12.92 0.70 -4.49
CA GLU A 303 -11.79 1.11 -3.64
C GLU A 303 -12.13 2.32 -2.76
N ILE A 304 -12.86 3.32 -3.28
CA ILE A 304 -13.30 4.48 -2.49
C ILE A 304 -14.18 4.04 -1.31
N ILE A 305 -15.16 3.15 -1.56
CA ILE A 305 -16.00 2.57 -0.50
C ILE A 305 -15.14 1.83 0.54
N ARG A 306 -14.16 1.05 0.07
CA ARG A 306 -13.23 0.32 0.94
C ARG A 306 -12.43 1.27 1.83
N ARG A 307 -11.94 2.38 1.28
CA ARG A 307 -11.23 3.43 2.02
C ARG A 307 -12.12 4.10 3.06
N CYS A 308 -13.38 4.39 2.73
CA CYS A 308 -14.36 4.91 3.68
C CYS A 308 -14.49 4.01 4.93
N PHE A 309 -14.69 2.71 4.75
CA PHE A 309 -14.75 1.76 5.88
C PHE A 309 -13.44 1.71 6.68
N ALA A 310 -12.29 1.66 6.00
CA ALA A 310 -11.00 1.60 6.67
C ALA A 310 -10.74 2.86 7.52
N THR A 311 -10.98 4.05 6.97
CA THR A 311 -10.82 5.33 7.68
C THR A 311 -11.72 5.43 8.89
N GLU A 312 -12.98 4.98 8.80
CA GLU A 312 -13.87 4.96 9.96
C GLU A 312 -13.44 3.98 11.05
N CYS A 313 -12.91 2.80 10.66
CA CYS A 313 -12.32 1.86 11.60
C CYS A 313 -11.06 2.45 12.28
N ASP A 314 -10.20 3.12 11.51
CA ASP A 314 -9.00 3.77 12.03
C ASP A 314 -9.34 4.90 13.00
N PHE A 315 -10.41 5.68 12.72
CA PHE A 315 -10.94 6.68 13.64
C PHE A 315 -11.44 6.03 14.93
N LYS A 316 -12.17 4.92 14.83
CA LYS A 316 -12.65 4.16 16.00
C LYS A 316 -11.50 3.57 16.83
N LYS A 317 -10.36 3.28 16.20
CA LYS A 317 -9.10 2.85 16.83
C LYS A 317 -8.27 4.03 17.37
N GLY A 318 -8.68 5.27 17.14
CA GLY A 318 -7.96 6.47 17.57
C GLY A 318 -6.68 6.77 16.77
N LEU A 319 -6.59 6.28 15.52
CA LEU A 319 -5.41 6.41 14.66
C LEU A 319 -5.46 7.64 13.75
N VAL A 320 -6.66 8.14 13.44
CA VAL A 320 -6.89 9.33 12.61
C VAL A 320 -7.87 10.28 13.29
N ASP A 321 -7.91 11.53 12.84
CA ASP A 321 -8.78 12.56 13.38
C ASP A 321 -10.16 12.59 12.69
N GLU A 322 -11.07 13.39 13.25
CA GLU A 322 -12.43 13.57 12.72
C GLU A 322 -12.42 14.29 11.36
N GLU A 323 -11.44 15.16 11.10
CA GLU A 323 -11.27 15.86 9.82
C GLU A 323 -11.07 14.85 8.68
N THR A 324 -10.23 13.83 8.91
CA THR A 324 -9.98 12.74 7.96
C THR A 324 -11.26 11.97 7.63
N VAL A 325 -12.09 11.67 8.64
CA VAL A 325 -13.39 11.00 8.45
C VAL A 325 -14.37 11.86 7.65
N ASN A 326 -14.44 13.15 7.95
CA ASN A 326 -15.32 14.06 7.23
C ASN A 326 -14.87 14.21 5.77
N ARG A 327 -13.56 14.24 5.50
CA ARG A 327 -13.02 14.30 4.14
C ARG A 327 -13.37 13.07 3.32
N ILE A 328 -13.23 11.86 3.86
CA ILE A 328 -13.57 10.64 3.11
C ILE A 328 -15.09 10.51 2.86
N LYS A 329 -15.94 11.04 3.76
CA LYS A 329 -17.40 11.12 3.54
C LYS A 329 -17.74 12.10 2.42
N LEU A 330 -17.10 13.26 2.38
CA LEU A 330 -17.27 14.22 1.28
C LEU A 330 -16.84 13.62 -0.06
N ILE A 331 -15.74 12.85 -0.09
CA ILE A 331 -15.31 12.14 -1.29
C ILE A 331 -16.39 11.15 -1.76
N MET A 332 -16.96 10.36 -0.85
CA MET A 332 -18.05 9.43 -1.17
C MET A 332 -19.27 10.15 -1.76
N GLU A 333 -19.67 11.30 -1.20
CA GLU A 333 -20.76 12.13 -1.71
C GLU A 333 -20.46 12.71 -3.09
N GLU A 334 -19.23 13.17 -3.32
CA GLU A 334 -18.80 13.75 -4.60
C GLU A 334 -18.91 12.76 -5.77
N VAL A 335 -18.64 11.48 -5.53
CA VAL A 335 -18.79 10.41 -6.52
C VAL A 335 -20.13 9.68 -6.44
N GLU A 336 -21.08 10.21 -5.66
CA GLU A 336 -22.45 9.69 -5.48
C GLU A 336 -22.50 8.23 -5.01
N LEU A 337 -21.53 7.80 -4.20
CA LEU A 337 -21.44 6.43 -3.70
C LEU A 337 -22.10 6.27 -2.33
N LYS A 338 -22.63 5.08 -2.08
CA LYS A 338 -23.11 4.61 -0.80
C LYS A 338 -22.31 3.40 -0.36
N LYS A 339 -22.18 3.21 0.96
CA LYS A 339 -21.49 2.02 1.52
C LYS A 339 -22.15 0.73 1.06
N GLU A 340 -23.46 0.77 0.88
CA GLU A 340 -24.29 -0.35 0.48
C GLU A 340 -24.17 -0.71 -1.01
N ASP A 341 -23.41 0.07 -1.80
CA ASP A 341 -23.04 -0.28 -3.18
C ASP A 341 -21.96 -1.36 -3.23
N ARG A 342 -21.32 -1.66 -2.09
CA ARG A 342 -20.49 -2.85 -1.90
C ARG A 342 -21.36 -4.05 -1.56
N GLY A 343 -21.42 -5.04 -2.45
CA GLY A 343 -22.29 -6.23 -2.40
C GLY A 343 -22.49 -6.89 -1.03
N PRO A 344 -21.43 -7.31 -0.31
CA PRO A 344 -21.58 -8.05 0.95
C PRO A 344 -22.16 -7.22 2.11
N VAL A 345 -22.15 -5.88 2.04
CA VAL A 345 -22.50 -4.99 3.17
C VAL A 345 -23.95 -5.21 3.63
N LYS A 346 -24.91 -5.15 2.70
CA LYS A 346 -26.34 -5.26 3.03
C LYS A 346 -26.67 -6.60 3.71
N ARG A 347 -26.08 -7.69 3.22
CA ARG A 347 -26.35 -9.04 3.71
C ARG A 347 -25.76 -9.28 5.10
N ALA A 348 -24.52 -8.84 5.34
CA ALA A 348 -23.89 -8.91 6.66
C ALA A 348 -24.70 -8.14 7.71
N ARG A 349 -25.07 -6.88 7.43
CA ARG A 349 -25.83 -6.05 8.37
C ARG A 349 -27.23 -6.60 8.66
N HIS A 350 -28.00 -6.95 7.63
CA HIS A 350 -29.34 -7.51 7.82
C HIS A 350 -29.31 -8.83 8.63
N TYR A 351 -28.31 -9.68 8.42
CA TYR A 351 -28.21 -10.90 9.21
C TYR A 351 -27.81 -10.63 10.66
N SER A 352 -26.92 -9.66 10.90
CA SER A 352 -26.60 -9.21 12.26
C SER A 352 -27.82 -8.62 12.98
N GLU A 353 -28.61 -7.77 12.32
CA GLU A 353 -29.86 -7.21 12.85
C GLU A 353 -30.84 -8.31 13.25
N LYS A 354 -31.07 -9.30 12.36
CA LYS A 354 -31.93 -10.46 12.66
C LYS A 354 -31.44 -11.25 13.87
N LEU A 355 -30.13 -11.42 14.04
CA LEU A 355 -29.57 -12.10 15.21
C LEU A 355 -29.72 -11.27 16.48
N LYS A 356 -29.64 -9.94 16.37
CA LYS A 356 -29.84 -9.02 17.50
C LYS A 356 -31.29 -9.05 18.00
N GLU A 357 -32.28 -9.16 17.10
CA GLU A 357 -33.69 -9.33 17.49
C GLU A 357 -33.95 -10.65 18.23
N GLN A 358 -33.12 -11.67 18.00
CA GLN A 358 -33.25 -13.01 18.58
C GLN A 358 -32.49 -13.19 19.90
N ASN A 359 -31.58 -12.26 20.24
CA ASN A 359 -30.75 -12.34 21.43
C ASN A 359 -31.14 -11.22 22.41
N GLU A 360 -31.20 -11.54 23.70
CA GLU A 360 -31.50 -10.56 24.76
C GLU A 360 -30.28 -9.70 25.16
N THR A 361 -29.14 -9.85 24.47
CA THR A 361 -27.90 -9.12 24.77
C THR A 361 -27.79 -7.83 23.95
N ASN A 362 -27.19 -6.79 24.54
CA ASN A 362 -26.93 -5.52 23.87
C ASN A 362 -25.71 -5.57 22.93
N GLU A 363 -24.99 -6.69 22.87
CA GLU A 363 -23.80 -6.86 22.04
C GLU A 363 -24.19 -7.04 20.56
N THR A 364 -23.42 -6.42 19.65
CA THR A 364 -23.66 -6.58 18.21
C THR A 364 -23.09 -7.93 17.77
N PRO A 365 -23.92 -8.86 17.26
CA PRO A 365 -23.43 -10.15 16.83
C PRO A 365 -22.47 -9.99 15.64
N GLY A 366 -21.28 -10.56 15.76
CA GLY A 366 -20.30 -10.58 14.68
C GLY A 366 -20.82 -11.41 13.52
N VAL A 367 -21.02 -10.77 12.37
CA VAL A 367 -21.43 -11.41 11.12
C VAL A 367 -20.52 -10.94 10.02
N ILE A 368 -20.07 -11.88 9.19
CA ILE A 368 -19.32 -11.59 7.98
C ILE A 368 -20.06 -12.16 6.77
N ALA A 369 -20.00 -11.46 5.65
CA ALA A 369 -20.57 -11.88 4.37
C ALA A 369 -19.49 -11.89 3.30
N PHE A 370 -19.41 -12.97 2.53
CA PHE A 370 -18.52 -13.16 1.38
C PHE A 370 -19.35 -13.15 0.11
N GLU A 371 -18.98 -12.32 -0.86
CA GLU A 371 -19.49 -12.35 -2.22
C GLU A 371 -18.54 -13.19 -3.08
N LEU A 372 -18.97 -14.42 -3.39
CA LEU A 372 -18.22 -15.36 -4.20
C LEU A 372 -18.10 -14.87 -5.65
N GLN A 373 -17.18 -15.47 -6.41
CA GLN A 373 -16.91 -15.07 -7.80
C GLN A 373 -18.11 -15.22 -8.75
N ASP A 374 -19.10 -16.05 -8.38
CA ASP A 374 -20.35 -16.24 -9.11
C ASP A 374 -21.50 -15.33 -8.63
N GLY A 375 -21.22 -14.41 -7.71
CA GLY A 375 -22.18 -13.46 -7.15
C GLY A 375 -23.02 -14.01 -6.00
N ARG A 376 -22.86 -15.29 -5.60
CA ARG A 376 -23.54 -15.81 -4.40
C ARG A 376 -22.95 -15.14 -3.16
N ILE A 377 -23.82 -14.68 -2.27
CA ILE A 377 -23.41 -14.11 -0.98
C ILE A 377 -23.60 -15.16 0.12
N VAL A 378 -22.50 -15.50 0.78
CA VAL A 378 -22.43 -16.49 1.86
C VAL A 378 -22.14 -15.77 3.17
N THR A 379 -22.84 -16.12 4.25
CA THR A 379 -22.62 -15.50 5.56
C THR A 379 -22.01 -16.47 6.57
N GLY A 380 -21.31 -15.90 7.55
CA GLY A 380 -20.83 -16.57 8.75
C GLY A 380 -21.16 -15.72 9.96
N LYS A 381 -21.50 -16.36 11.08
CA LYS A 381 -21.80 -15.69 12.35
C LYS A 381 -20.89 -16.21 13.45
N THR A 382 -20.62 -15.37 14.43
CA THR A 382 -19.95 -15.80 15.66
C THR A 382 -20.85 -16.78 16.42
N THR A 383 -20.24 -17.85 16.91
CA THR A 383 -20.87 -18.87 17.77
C THR A 383 -19.98 -19.14 18.97
N SER A 384 -20.44 -19.98 19.91
CA SER A 384 -19.59 -20.48 20.99
C SER A 384 -18.42 -21.34 20.49
N LEU A 385 -18.56 -21.94 19.31
CA LEU A 385 -17.58 -22.87 18.74
C LEU A 385 -16.47 -22.14 17.97
N MET A 386 -16.86 -21.18 17.11
CA MET A 386 -15.94 -20.46 16.24
C MET A 386 -16.42 -19.04 15.94
N ASP A 387 -15.51 -18.19 15.52
CA ASP A 387 -15.82 -16.83 15.08
C ASP A 387 -16.52 -16.78 13.71
N SER A 388 -17.02 -15.59 13.37
CA SER A 388 -17.72 -15.33 12.12
C SER A 388 -16.85 -15.56 10.89
N CYS A 389 -15.56 -15.23 10.97
CA CYS A 389 -14.57 -15.41 9.90
C CYS A 389 -14.45 -16.88 9.52
N SER A 390 -14.19 -17.74 10.50
CA SER A 390 -14.11 -19.18 10.38
C SER A 390 -15.38 -19.80 9.81
N ALA A 391 -16.54 -19.38 10.32
CA ALA A 391 -17.82 -19.87 9.85
C ALA A 391 -18.05 -19.53 8.36
N ALA A 392 -17.74 -18.30 7.94
CA ALA A 392 -17.90 -17.89 6.54
C ALA A 392 -16.94 -18.61 5.60
N ILE A 393 -15.69 -18.87 6.02
CA ILE A 393 -14.74 -19.68 5.25
C ILE A 393 -15.34 -21.07 5.02
N LEU A 394 -15.73 -21.79 6.08
CA LEU A 394 -16.29 -23.14 5.94
C LEU A 394 -17.57 -23.17 5.09
N ASN A 395 -18.49 -22.23 5.31
CA ASN A 395 -19.72 -22.13 4.54
C ASN A 395 -19.45 -21.88 3.04
N SER A 396 -18.48 -21.01 2.75
CA SER A 396 -18.09 -20.70 1.37
C SER A 396 -17.47 -21.91 0.68
N LEU A 397 -16.58 -22.63 1.38
CA LEU A 397 -15.96 -23.84 0.83
C LEU A 397 -16.99 -24.95 0.58
N LYS A 398 -17.99 -25.11 1.47
CA LYS A 398 -19.10 -26.05 1.24
C LYS A 398 -19.86 -25.70 -0.04
N ILE A 399 -20.20 -24.41 -0.22
CA ILE A 399 -20.95 -23.92 -1.38
C ILE A 399 -20.15 -24.08 -2.68
N LEU A 400 -18.84 -23.80 -2.67
CA LEU A 400 -17.95 -23.96 -3.82
C LEU A 400 -17.71 -25.43 -4.18
N ALA A 401 -17.68 -26.32 -3.18
CA ALA A 401 -17.54 -27.76 -3.36
C ALA A 401 -18.89 -28.49 -3.59
N ASN A 402 -20.01 -27.76 -3.61
CA ASN A 402 -21.37 -28.31 -3.71
C ASN A 402 -21.69 -29.35 -2.62
N ILE A 403 -21.22 -29.09 -1.40
CA ILE A 403 -21.44 -29.90 -0.20
C ILE A 403 -22.69 -29.36 0.52
N SER A 404 -23.59 -30.26 0.93
CA SER A 404 -24.80 -29.91 1.68
C SER A 404 -24.48 -29.21 3.01
N ASP A 405 -25.33 -28.28 3.42
CA ASP A 405 -25.14 -27.53 4.66
C ASP A 405 -25.18 -28.42 5.91
N GLU A 406 -25.89 -29.54 5.86
CA GLU A 406 -25.99 -30.50 6.98
C GLU A 406 -24.71 -31.33 7.18
N ILE A 407 -23.75 -31.28 6.25
CA ILE A 407 -22.53 -32.08 6.33
C ILE A 407 -21.45 -31.33 7.11
N PHE A 408 -20.99 -31.94 8.20
CA PHE A 408 -19.83 -31.46 8.96
C PHE A 408 -18.53 -31.77 8.22
N LEU A 409 -17.79 -30.72 7.84
CA LEU A 409 -16.44 -30.86 7.29
C LEU A 409 -15.43 -31.28 8.36
N LEU A 410 -15.63 -30.79 9.58
CA LEU A 410 -14.77 -31.01 10.74
C LEU A 410 -15.55 -31.79 11.79
N SER A 411 -14.94 -32.81 12.37
CA SER A 411 -15.56 -33.57 13.47
C SER A 411 -15.74 -32.66 14.69
N PRO A 412 -16.95 -32.59 15.30
CA PRO A 412 -17.18 -31.82 16.52
C PRO A 412 -16.19 -32.14 17.63
N LEU A 413 -15.81 -33.42 17.77
CA LEU A 413 -14.83 -33.88 18.75
C LEU A 413 -13.45 -33.21 18.57
N VAL A 414 -13.01 -33.01 17.33
CA VAL A 414 -11.74 -32.32 17.04
C VAL A 414 -11.83 -30.86 17.47
N LEU A 415 -12.93 -30.18 17.14
CA LEU A 415 -13.12 -28.78 17.49
C LEU A 415 -13.19 -28.58 19.00
N GLU A 416 -13.98 -29.40 19.70
CA GLU A 416 -14.07 -29.40 21.17
C GLU A 416 -12.71 -29.68 21.83
N THR A 417 -11.89 -30.58 21.26
CA THR A 417 -10.55 -30.85 21.78
C THR A 417 -9.66 -29.61 21.70
N ILE A 418 -9.71 -28.86 20.59
CA ILE A 418 -8.95 -27.60 20.45
C ILE A 418 -9.47 -26.55 21.44
N GLN A 419 -10.79 -26.41 21.60
CA GLN A 419 -11.38 -25.49 22.59
C GLN A 419 -10.99 -25.84 24.03
N ASN A 420 -11.00 -27.14 24.37
CA ASN A 420 -10.60 -27.63 25.69
C ASN A 420 -9.12 -27.33 25.97
N MET A 421 -8.23 -27.55 24.99
CA MET A 421 -6.83 -27.17 25.11
C MET A 421 -6.67 -25.66 25.35
N LYS A 422 -7.39 -24.82 24.59
CA LYS A 422 -7.36 -23.36 24.77
C LYS A 422 -7.79 -22.95 26.18
N THR A 423 -8.84 -23.58 26.71
CA THR A 423 -9.44 -23.22 28.00
C THR A 423 -8.64 -23.77 29.18
N ASN A 424 -8.34 -25.07 29.15
CA ASN A 424 -7.82 -25.81 30.30
C ASN A 424 -6.29 -25.82 30.36
N ASP A 425 -5.60 -25.89 29.21
CA ASP A 425 -4.14 -26.02 29.15
C ASP A 425 -3.44 -24.68 28.89
N LEU A 426 -4.00 -23.85 28.01
CA LEU A 426 -3.46 -22.54 27.65
C LEU A 426 -4.09 -21.39 28.45
N HIS A 427 -5.13 -21.66 29.23
CA HIS A 427 -5.85 -20.66 30.05
C HIS A 427 -6.30 -19.42 29.27
N SER A 428 -6.65 -19.60 27.99
CA SER A 428 -7.16 -18.55 27.14
C SER A 428 -8.56 -18.14 27.56
N LYS A 429 -8.81 -16.83 27.63
CA LYS A 429 -10.18 -16.29 27.81
C LYS A 429 -11.01 -16.40 26.53
N ILE A 430 -10.36 -16.44 25.36
CA ILE A 430 -11.01 -16.59 24.06
C ILE A 430 -10.97 -18.08 23.71
N THR A 431 -12.13 -18.73 23.78
CA THR A 431 -12.28 -20.17 23.57
C THR A 431 -12.83 -20.50 22.18
N SER A 432 -13.45 -19.54 21.49
CA SER A 432 -13.87 -19.71 20.09
C SER A 432 -12.66 -19.97 19.19
N LEU A 433 -12.87 -20.84 18.21
CA LEU A 433 -11.86 -21.14 17.19
C LEU A 433 -11.74 -20.01 16.18
N ASN A 434 -10.49 -19.66 15.84
CA ASN A 434 -10.18 -18.64 14.84
C ASN A 434 -9.89 -19.24 13.45
N ALA A 435 -9.76 -18.37 12.44
CA ALA A 435 -9.60 -18.81 11.06
C ALA A 435 -8.36 -19.70 10.86
N ASN A 436 -7.25 -19.40 11.54
CA ASN A 436 -6.03 -20.21 11.46
C ASN A 436 -6.25 -21.63 12.03
N GLU A 437 -6.85 -21.73 13.22
CA GLU A 437 -7.16 -23.01 13.86
C GLU A 437 -8.10 -23.87 13.01
N ILE A 438 -9.09 -23.24 12.37
CA ILE A 438 -10.06 -23.91 11.51
C ILE A 438 -9.43 -24.38 10.20
N LEU A 439 -8.55 -23.59 9.59
CA LEU A 439 -7.81 -24.00 8.39
C LEU A 439 -6.87 -25.17 8.68
N ILE A 440 -6.18 -25.16 9.82
CA ILE A 440 -5.34 -26.29 10.26
C ILE A 440 -6.20 -27.54 10.48
N ALA A 441 -7.33 -27.42 11.18
CA ALA A 441 -8.24 -28.53 11.40
C ALA A 441 -8.80 -29.09 10.08
N LEU A 442 -9.10 -28.22 9.11
CA LEU A 442 -9.54 -28.62 7.77
C LEU A 442 -8.45 -29.36 7.01
N ALA A 443 -7.22 -28.85 7.01
CA ALA A 443 -6.08 -29.49 6.37
C ALA A 443 -5.82 -30.90 6.94
N ILE A 444 -5.90 -31.06 8.27
CA ILE A 444 -5.75 -32.37 8.91
C ILE A 444 -6.94 -33.29 8.57
N SER A 445 -8.17 -32.75 8.57
CA SER A 445 -9.37 -33.53 8.26
C SER A 445 -9.39 -34.01 6.81
N ALA A 446 -8.85 -33.22 5.88
CA ALA A 446 -8.76 -33.55 4.45
C ALA A 446 -7.99 -34.87 4.20
N VAL A 447 -7.05 -35.23 5.07
CA VAL A 447 -6.27 -36.49 4.97
C VAL A 447 -7.15 -37.73 5.11
N THR A 448 -8.24 -37.66 5.88
CA THR A 448 -9.06 -38.83 6.24
C THR A 448 -10.53 -38.71 5.86
N ASN A 449 -11.00 -37.51 5.53
CA ASN A 449 -12.38 -37.21 5.13
C ASN A 449 -12.39 -36.69 3.68
N PRO A 450 -12.84 -37.49 2.70
CA PRO A 450 -12.93 -37.07 1.30
C PRO A 450 -13.77 -35.80 1.09
N THR A 451 -14.81 -35.58 1.90
CA THR A 451 -15.64 -34.37 1.82
C THR A 451 -14.88 -33.14 2.30
N ALA A 452 -14.04 -33.28 3.34
CA ALA A 452 -13.15 -32.20 3.77
C ALA A 452 -12.07 -31.90 2.73
N GLN A 453 -11.56 -32.92 2.03
CA GLN A 453 -10.62 -32.73 0.91
C GLN A 453 -11.26 -31.91 -0.22
N LEU A 454 -12.52 -32.22 -0.61
CA LEU A 454 -13.24 -31.44 -1.62
C LEU A 454 -13.38 -29.97 -1.23
N ALA A 455 -13.63 -29.67 0.04
CA ALA A 455 -13.67 -28.30 0.56
C ALA A 455 -12.27 -27.65 0.57
N TYR A 456 -11.24 -28.37 0.99
CA TYR A 456 -9.86 -27.91 1.02
C TYR A 456 -9.34 -27.50 -0.37
N ASP A 457 -9.67 -28.30 -1.40
CA ASP A 457 -9.27 -28.02 -2.79
C ASP A 457 -9.88 -26.72 -3.34
N LYS A 458 -10.90 -26.17 -2.67
CA LYS A 458 -11.55 -24.90 -3.05
C LYS A 458 -10.96 -23.66 -2.39
N LEU A 459 -9.94 -23.79 -1.52
CA LEU A 459 -9.31 -22.64 -0.85
C LEU A 459 -8.79 -21.59 -1.84
N ALA A 460 -8.20 -22.01 -2.96
CA ALA A 460 -7.68 -21.09 -3.97
C ALA A 460 -8.78 -20.26 -4.66
N GLU A 461 -10.03 -20.74 -4.67
CA GLU A 461 -11.17 -20.02 -5.26
C GLU A 461 -11.69 -18.87 -4.35
N LEU A 462 -11.19 -18.77 -3.11
CA LEU A 462 -11.47 -17.63 -2.22
C LEU A 462 -10.65 -16.38 -2.57
N ALA A 463 -9.64 -16.50 -3.44
CA ALA A 463 -8.90 -15.35 -3.92
C ALA A 463 -9.82 -14.35 -4.64
N ASP A 464 -9.61 -13.06 -4.35
CA ASP A 464 -10.36 -11.91 -4.88
C ASP A 464 -11.84 -11.81 -4.45
N VAL A 465 -12.30 -12.69 -3.54
CA VAL A 465 -13.62 -12.60 -2.91
C VAL A 465 -13.74 -11.30 -2.13
N GLN A 466 -14.87 -10.61 -2.29
CA GLN A 466 -15.17 -9.40 -1.54
C GLN A 466 -15.92 -9.78 -0.28
N ALA A 467 -15.53 -9.19 0.85
CA ALA A 467 -16.12 -9.48 2.14
C ALA A 467 -16.48 -8.20 2.91
N HIS A 468 -17.45 -8.32 3.81
CA HIS A 468 -17.80 -7.30 4.80
C HIS A 468 -18.15 -7.93 6.14
N SER A 469 -17.60 -7.39 7.22
CA SER A 469 -17.89 -7.76 8.61
C SER A 469 -18.64 -6.64 9.33
N THR A 470 -19.64 -6.99 10.14
CA THR A 470 -20.39 -6.04 10.99
C THR A 470 -19.61 -5.58 12.22
N VAL A 471 -18.44 -6.18 12.46
CA VAL A 471 -17.53 -5.82 13.56
C VAL A 471 -16.09 -5.82 13.05
N MET A 472 -15.23 -4.99 13.66
CA MET A 472 -13.79 -5.05 13.45
C MET A 472 -13.24 -6.40 13.88
N LEU A 473 -12.39 -6.98 13.02
CA LEU A 473 -11.84 -8.32 13.21
C LEU A 473 -10.54 -8.29 14.05
N SER A 474 -10.16 -9.45 14.57
CA SER A 474 -8.85 -9.65 15.18
C SER A 474 -7.74 -9.47 14.15
N LYS A 475 -6.53 -9.08 14.58
CA LYS A 475 -5.39 -8.94 13.65
C LYS A 475 -5.06 -10.26 12.95
N ASN A 476 -5.22 -11.38 13.66
CA ASN A 476 -4.96 -12.71 13.12
C ASN A 476 -5.95 -13.06 12.00
N ASP A 477 -7.25 -12.80 12.19
CA ASP A 477 -8.25 -13.09 11.16
C ASP A 477 -8.09 -12.16 9.95
N GLU A 478 -7.82 -10.86 10.18
CA GLU A 478 -7.53 -9.93 9.07
C GLU A 478 -6.31 -10.40 8.26
N GLN A 479 -5.28 -10.92 8.93
CA GLN A 479 -4.09 -11.45 8.25
C GLN A 479 -4.42 -12.72 7.45
N ILE A 480 -5.13 -13.69 8.04
CA ILE A 480 -5.50 -14.93 7.34
C ILE A 480 -6.39 -14.65 6.12
N LEU A 481 -7.40 -13.79 6.25
CA LEU A 481 -8.22 -13.38 5.10
C LEU A 481 -7.38 -12.73 4.01
N ARG A 482 -6.42 -11.88 4.38
CA ARG A 482 -5.51 -11.24 3.43
C ARG A 482 -4.58 -12.24 2.74
N GLU A 483 -4.11 -13.27 3.45
CA GLU A 483 -3.29 -14.36 2.89
C GLU A 483 -4.08 -15.25 1.94
N LEU A 484 -5.37 -15.48 2.22
CA LEU A 484 -6.31 -16.13 1.30
C LEU A 484 -6.70 -15.26 0.09
N GLY A 485 -6.26 -14.00 0.05
CA GLY A 485 -6.61 -13.06 -1.03
C GLY A 485 -8.03 -12.50 -0.94
N ILE A 486 -8.68 -12.60 0.22
CA ILE A 486 -10.02 -12.05 0.47
C ILE A 486 -9.91 -10.55 0.81
N ASP A 487 -10.74 -9.74 0.15
CA ASP A 487 -10.78 -8.29 0.34
C ASP A 487 -11.89 -7.90 1.32
N ILE A 488 -11.51 -7.66 2.58
CA ILE A 488 -12.42 -7.42 3.70
C ILE A 488 -12.59 -5.94 4.04
N THR A 489 -13.82 -5.52 4.31
CA THR A 489 -14.15 -4.28 5.03
C THR A 489 -14.90 -4.57 6.33
N CYS A 490 -14.86 -3.65 7.29
CA CYS A 490 -15.54 -3.79 8.57
C CYS A 490 -16.37 -2.54 8.88
N ASP A 491 -17.50 -2.73 9.56
CA ASP A 491 -18.16 -1.63 10.28
C ASP A 491 -17.29 -1.20 11.49
N PRO A 492 -17.26 0.10 11.86
CA PRO A 492 -16.41 0.64 12.93
C PRO A 492 -16.97 0.33 14.34
N ILE A 493 -17.21 -0.96 14.61
CA ILE A 493 -17.81 -1.49 15.83
C ILE A 493 -16.88 -2.57 16.39
N TYR A 494 -16.52 -2.48 17.68
CA TYR A 494 -15.77 -3.55 18.35
C TYR A 494 -16.69 -4.75 18.63
N SER A 495 -16.17 -5.96 18.50
CA SER A 495 -16.96 -7.17 18.77
C SER A 495 -17.21 -7.43 20.26
N SER A 496 -16.57 -6.69 21.18
CA SER A 496 -16.76 -6.79 22.62
C SER A 496 -16.38 -5.49 23.33
N GLU A 497 -16.80 -5.33 24.59
CA GLU A 497 -16.40 -4.20 25.44
C GLU A 497 -14.97 -4.32 25.99
N ASN A 498 -14.29 -5.45 25.77
CA ASN A 498 -12.92 -5.66 26.23
C ASN A 498 -11.96 -4.72 25.50
N LEU A 499 -11.25 -3.90 26.27
CA LEU A 499 -10.25 -2.96 25.74
C LEU A 499 -8.99 -3.67 25.21
N TYR A 500 -8.69 -4.87 25.72
CA TYR A 500 -7.60 -5.69 25.23
C TYR A 500 -8.12 -6.65 24.17
N TYR A 501 -8.08 -6.18 22.93
CA TYR A 501 -8.46 -6.93 21.73
C TYR A 501 -7.19 -7.33 20.99
N ILE A 502 -6.90 -8.64 20.92
CA ILE A 502 -5.71 -9.20 20.23
C ILE A 502 -6.04 -9.34 18.74
#